data_AF-A0A523TKB6-F1
#
_entry.id   AF-A0A523TKB6-F1
#
_cell.length_a   1.000
_cell.length_b   1.000
_cell.length_c   1.000
_cell.angle_alpha   90.00
_cell.angle_beta   90.00
_cell.angle_gamma   90.00
#
_symmetry.space_group_name_H-M   'P 1'
#
loop_
_entity.id
_entity.type
_entity.pdbx_description
1 polymer ?
#
loop_
_entity_poly.entity_id
_entity_poly.type
_entity_poly.pdbx_seq_one_letter_code
_entity_poly.pdbx_strand_id
1 'polypeptide(L)'
;MLKTFITSKEISRMVKKDKFDAIFFDLDDTLFNSSLLSQTARRNAIRALKEAGLELDEDTAFGILLDIVNKYGSNYNEHFNRLIEELGYEVHPKLIAAAIVAYHNTKFALLSPFPGVILTLLTLMKSIKIGIISDGIKLKQWEKLTFLGIQHFFDVVVINDLPSQWKPSD
;
A
#
# COMPACT_ATOMS: atom_id res chain seq x y z
N MET A 1 -42.84 18.41 -14.38
CA MET A 1 -41.77 17.52 -13.87
C MET A 1 -41.56 17.88 -12.40
N LEU A 2 -42.24 17.19 -11.47
CA LEU A 2 -42.13 17.52 -10.04
C LEU A 2 -40.82 16.97 -9.49
N LYS A 3 -39.98 17.84 -8.93
CA LYS A 3 -38.86 17.47 -8.06
C LYS A 3 -39.42 17.15 -6.68
N THR A 4 -39.39 15.88 -6.29
CA THR A 4 -39.69 15.46 -4.92
C THR A 4 -38.57 15.93 -4.01
N PHE A 5 -38.87 16.88 -3.10
CA PHE A 5 -37.94 17.27 -2.04
C PHE A 5 -38.10 16.30 -0.88
N ILE A 6 -37.06 15.50 -0.63
CA ILE A 6 -36.98 14.63 0.54
C ILE A 6 -36.67 15.50 1.76
N THR A 7 -37.52 15.45 2.77
CA THR A 7 -37.33 16.20 4.01
C THR A 7 -36.24 15.57 4.89
N SER A 8 -35.59 16.37 5.75
CA SER A 8 -34.57 15.88 6.69
C SER A 8 -35.07 14.75 7.62
N LYS A 9 -36.37 14.72 7.89
CA LYS A 9 -37.06 13.68 8.67
C LYS A 9 -37.25 12.37 7.90
N GLU A 10 -37.38 12.44 6.58
CA GLU A 10 -37.43 11.26 5.69
C GLU A 10 -36.04 10.68 5.47
N ILE A 11 -34.99 11.53 5.35
CA ILE A 11 -33.59 11.08 5.36
C ILE A 11 -33.28 10.34 6.68
N SER A 12 -33.69 10.90 7.82
CA SER A 12 -33.54 10.26 9.14
C SER A 12 -34.29 8.92 9.28
N ARG A 13 -35.37 8.69 8.53
CA ARG A 13 -36.13 7.42 8.52
C ARG A 13 -35.57 6.40 7.52
N MET A 14 -34.92 6.85 6.45
CA MET A 14 -34.27 6.00 5.46
C MET A 14 -32.92 5.46 5.95
N VAL A 15 -32.30 6.12 6.92
CA VAL A 15 -31.21 5.56 7.73
C VAL A 15 -31.83 4.58 8.75
N LYS A 16 -32.14 3.37 8.29
CA LYS A 16 -32.32 2.22 9.18
C LYS A 16 -31.09 2.16 10.09
N LYS A 17 -31.32 2.02 11.40
CA LYS A 17 -30.31 1.64 12.41
C LYS A 17 -29.39 0.58 11.79
N ASP A 18 -28.14 0.93 11.51
CA ASP A 18 -27.24 0.09 10.72
C ASP A 18 -27.14 -1.32 11.36
N LYS A 19 -27.17 -2.34 10.50
CA LYS A 19 -27.31 -3.76 10.83
C LYS A 19 -26.00 -4.40 11.37
N PHE A 20 -24.96 -3.60 11.56
CA PHE A 20 -23.62 -4.05 11.91
C PHE A 20 -23.11 -3.24 13.10
N ASP A 21 -22.43 -3.90 14.03
CA ASP A 21 -21.83 -3.25 15.20
C ASP A 21 -20.41 -2.73 14.93
N ALA A 22 -19.75 -3.27 13.90
CA ALA A 22 -18.40 -2.89 13.50
C ALA A 22 -18.16 -3.06 11.99
N ILE A 23 -17.21 -2.29 11.43
CA ILE A 23 -16.68 -2.45 10.08
C ILE A 23 -15.16 -2.61 10.16
N PHE A 24 -14.63 -3.64 9.50
CA PHE A 24 -13.19 -3.84 9.36
C PHE A 24 -12.76 -3.54 7.93
N PHE A 25 -11.64 -2.84 7.80
CA PHE A 25 -11.00 -2.52 6.53
C PHE A 25 -9.73 -3.34 6.36
N ASP A 26 -9.44 -3.77 5.14
CA ASP A 26 -8.07 -4.06 4.77
C ASP A 26 -7.30 -2.73 4.58
N LEU A 27 -5.97 -2.78 4.54
CA LEU A 27 -5.12 -1.60 4.41
C LEU A 27 -4.66 -1.41 2.96
N ASP A 28 -3.88 -2.37 2.47
CA ASP A 28 -3.28 -2.39 1.14
C ASP A 28 -4.37 -2.59 0.06
N ASP A 29 -4.34 -1.74 -0.98
CA ASP A 29 -5.31 -1.69 -2.09
C ASP A 29 -6.79 -1.54 -1.67
N THR A 30 -7.03 -1.10 -0.44
CA THR A 30 -8.35 -0.73 0.09
C THR A 30 -8.38 0.71 0.56
N LEU A 31 -7.43 1.13 1.41
CA LEU A 31 -7.35 2.50 1.92
C LEU A 31 -6.36 3.37 1.14
N PHE A 32 -5.40 2.76 0.45
CA PHE A 32 -4.46 3.41 -0.46
C PHE A 32 -3.98 2.44 -1.54
N ASN A 33 -3.34 2.94 -2.59
CA ASN A 33 -2.91 2.12 -3.73
C ASN A 33 -1.49 1.55 -3.54
N SER A 34 -1.36 0.45 -2.81
CA SER A 34 -0.09 -0.25 -2.60
C SER A 34 0.45 -0.89 -3.87
N SER A 35 -0.43 -1.38 -4.74
CA SER A 35 -0.08 -2.01 -6.00
C SER A 35 0.59 -1.01 -6.96
N LEU A 36 -0.02 0.16 -7.16
CA LEU A 36 0.56 1.23 -7.98
C LEU A 36 1.87 1.72 -7.38
N LEU A 37 1.91 1.98 -6.07
CA LEU A 37 3.11 2.45 -5.38
C LEU A 37 4.29 1.51 -5.63
N SER A 38 4.11 0.21 -5.36
CA SER A 38 5.20 -0.76 -5.49
C SER A 38 5.67 -0.93 -6.93
N GLN A 39 4.76 -0.94 -7.91
CA GLN A 39 5.11 -1.00 -9.34
C GLN A 39 5.88 0.23 -9.79
N THR A 40 5.39 1.43 -9.48
CA THR A 40 6.05 2.69 -9.86
C THR A 40 7.40 2.83 -9.18
N ALA A 41 7.51 2.49 -7.89
CA ALA A 41 8.76 2.58 -7.15
C ALA A 41 9.84 1.64 -7.71
N ARG A 42 9.48 0.42 -8.11
CA ARG A 42 10.38 -0.52 -8.78
C ARG A 42 10.83 -0.01 -10.15
N ARG A 43 9.91 0.50 -10.99
CA ARG A 43 10.27 1.07 -12.30
C ARG A 43 11.19 2.28 -12.16
N ASN A 44 10.91 3.17 -11.22
CA ASN A 44 11.76 4.33 -10.96
C ASN A 44 13.14 3.94 -10.41
N ALA A 45 13.23 2.89 -9.60
CA ALA A 45 14.52 2.35 -9.16
C ALA A 45 15.36 1.80 -10.33
N ILE A 46 14.74 1.11 -11.29
CA ILE A 46 15.41 0.64 -12.51
C ILE A 46 15.91 1.80 -13.37
N ARG A 47 15.10 2.85 -13.54
CA ARG A 47 15.52 4.08 -14.22
C ARG A 47 16.72 4.73 -13.54
N ALA A 48 16.72 4.77 -12.20
CA ALA A 48 17.84 5.30 -11.44
C ALA A 48 19.12 4.46 -11.60
N LEU A 49 19.01 3.14 -11.73
CA LEU A 49 20.16 2.28 -12.08
C LEU A 49 20.73 2.64 -13.44
N LYS A 50 19.86 2.83 -14.44
CA LYS A 50 20.25 3.25 -15.79
C LYS A 50 20.93 4.62 -15.79
N GLU A 51 20.35 5.61 -15.12
CA GLU A 51 20.93 6.95 -14.94
C GLU A 51 22.26 6.92 -14.17
N ALA A 52 22.44 5.96 -13.25
CA ALA A 52 23.67 5.79 -12.48
C ALA A 52 24.81 5.12 -13.28
N GLY A 53 24.54 4.65 -14.49
CA GLY A 53 25.51 4.13 -15.46
C GLY A 53 25.34 2.66 -15.85
N LEU A 54 24.23 2.01 -15.48
CA LEU A 54 23.97 0.62 -15.89
C LEU A 54 23.34 0.58 -17.29
N GLU A 55 23.93 -0.14 -18.23
CA GLU A 55 23.31 -0.37 -19.54
C GLU A 55 22.26 -1.47 -19.42
N LEU A 56 20.98 -1.09 -19.49
CA LEU A 56 19.84 -2.00 -19.36
C LEU A 56 18.66 -1.58 -20.23
N ASP A 57 17.85 -2.57 -20.60
CA ASP A 57 16.47 -2.36 -21.04
C ASP A 57 15.52 -2.35 -19.83
N GLU A 58 14.68 -1.31 -19.73
CA GLU A 58 13.87 -1.08 -18.53
C GLU A 58 12.80 -2.15 -18.32
N ASP A 59 12.17 -2.62 -19.40
CA ASP A 59 11.09 -3.61 -19.32
C ASP A 59 11.64 -5.01 -19.03
N THR A 60 12.76 -5.38 -19.64
CA THR A 60 13.48 -6.62 -19.34
C THR A 60 13.97 -6.64 -17.88
N ALA A 61 14.62 -5.57 -17.43
CA ALA A 61 15.06 -5.44 -16.03
C ALA A 61 13.88 -5.46 -15.05
N PHE A 62 12.74 -4.90 -15.43
CA PHE A 62 11.53 -4.94 -14.61
C PHE A 62 10.96 -6.35 -14.49
N GLY A 63 10.92 -7.11 -15.58
CA GLY A 63 10.55 -8.53 -15.56
C GLY A 63 11.44 -9.34 -14.60
N ILE A 64 12.76 -9.21 -14.74
CA ILE A 64 13.73 -9.89 -13.87
C ILE A 64 13.52 -9.50 -12.40
N LEU A 65 13.32 -8.22 -12.12
CA LEU A 65 13.07 -7.74 -10.76
C LEU A 65 11.78 -8.33 -10.17
N LEU A 66 10.72 -8.49 -10.95
CA LEU A 66 9.49 -9.14 -10.50
C LEU A 66 9.72 -10.62 -10.18
N ASP A 67 10.50 -11.33 -10.99
CA ASP A 67 10.85 -12.73 -10.73
C ASP A 67 11.68 -12.87 -9.45
N ILE A 68 12.64 -11.98 -9.21
CA ILE A 68 13.41 -11.91 -7.97
C ILE A 68 12.47 -11.68 -6.78
N VAL A 69 11.54 -10.73 -6.87
CA VAL A 69 10.57 -10.45 -5.81
C VAL A 69 9.68 -11.66 -5.53
N ASN A 70 9.23 -12.35 -6.57
CA ASN A 70 8.41 -13.56 -6.43
C ASN A 70 9.20 -14.70 -5.76
N LYS A 71 10.49 -14.83 -6.10
CA LYS A 71 11.38 -15.87 -5.56
C LYS A 71 11.76 -15.63 -4.10
N TYR A 72 12.13 -14.41 -3.73
CA TYR A 72 12.66 -14.09 -2.40
C TYR A 72 11.63 -13.45 -1.45
N GLY A 73 10.45 -13.11 -1.97
CA GLY A 73 9.39 -12.41 -1.24
C GLY A 73 9.55 -10.89 -1.27
N SER A 74 8.43 -10.19 -1.10
CA SER A 74 8.34 -8.72 -1.16
C SER A 74 9.12 -7.98 -0.09
N ASN A 75 9.56 -8.67 0.97
CA ASN A 75 10.30 -8.10 2.10
C ASN A 75 11.81 -8.37 2.08
N TYR A 76 12.33 -9.05 1.06
CA TYR A 76 13.77 -9.27 0.93
C TYR A 76 14.51 -7.94 0.70
N ASN A 77 15.66 -7.74 1.34
CA ASN A 77 16.33 -6.44 1.37
C ASN A 77 17.31 -6.21 0.22
N GLU A 78 17.62 -7.25 -0.57
CA GLU A 78 18.68 -7.20 -1.58
C GLU A 78 18.15 -7.42 -3.00
N HIS A 79 16.87 -7.08 -3.27
CA HIS A 79 16.30 -7.25 -4.62
C HIS A 79 17.13 -6.56 -5.70
N PHE A 80 17.64 -5.36 -5.42
CA PHE A 80 18.46 -4.61 -6.38
C PHE A 80 19.87 -5.20 -6.56
N ASN A 81 20.46 -5.77 -5.50
CA ASN A 81 21.74 -6.48 -5.62
C ASN A 81 21.57 -7.66 -6.58
N ARG A 82 20.54 -8.48 -6.37
CA ARG A 82 20.23 -9.62 -7.24
C ARG A 82 19.94 -9.19 -8.67
N LEU A 83 19.21 -8.10 -8.86
CA LEU A 83 18.96 -7.57 -10.19
C LEU A 83 20.27 -7.22 -10.92
N ILE A 84 21.19 -6.53 -10.25
CA ILE A 84 22.48 -6.14 -10.83
C ILE A 84 23.32 -7.40 -11.16
N GLU A 85 23.35 -8.39 -10.26
CA GLU A 85 24.03 -9.68 -10.47
C GLU A 85 23.45 -10.45 -11.67
N GLU A 86 22.12 -10.59 -11.75
CA GLU A 86 21.41 -11.29 -12.84
C GLU A 86 21.59 -10.59 -14.20
N LEU A 87 21.81 -9.28 -14.20
CA LEU A 87 22.16 -8.51 -15.40
C LEU A 87 23.65 -8.64 -15.79
N GLY A 88 24.45 -9.40 -15.02
CA GLY A 88 25.86 -9.66 -15.32
C GLY A 88 26.84 -8.56 -14.88
N TYR A 89 26.41 -7.67 -13.98
CA TYR A 89 27.22 -6.56 -13.47
C TYR A 89 27.73 -6.82 -12.05
N GLU A 90 28.85 -6.19 -11.69
CA GLU A 90 29.31 -6.16 -10.31
C GLU A 90 28.45 -5.21 -9.46
N VAL A 91 28.05 -5.65 -8.27
CA VAL A 91 27.28 -4.84 -7.35
C VAL A 91 28.13 -3.71 -6.79
N HIS A 92 27.81 -2.47 -7.17
CA HIS A 92 28.47 -1.28 -6.67
C HIS A 92 27.56 -0.46 -5.72
N PRO A 93 28.05 0.02 -4.55
CA PRO A 93 27.24 0.78 -3.60
C PRO A 93 26.52 2.00 -4.18
N LYS A 94 27.14 2.70 -5.15
CA LYS A 94 26.53 3.82 -5.90
C LYS A 94 25.21 3.41 -6.57
N LEU A 95 25.16 2.23 -7.21
CA LEU A 95 23.99 1.75 -7.93
C LEU A 95 22.86 1.39 -6.95
N ILE A 96 23.20 0.67 -5.88
CA ILE A 96 22.26 0.32 -4.81
C ILE A 96 21.67 1.57 -4.17
N ALA A 97 22.50 2.56 -3.85
CA ALA A 97 22.04 3.82 -3.29
C ALA A 97 21.08 4.56 -4.24
N ALA A 98 21.39 4.62 -5.54
CA ALA A 98 20.52 5.25 -6.53
C ALA A 98 19.13 4.58 -6.60
N ALA A 99 19.10 3.25 -6.65
CA ALA A 99 17.85 2.47 -6.66
C ALA A 99 17.02 2.68 -5.38
N ILE A 100 17.65 2.60 -4.21
CA ILE A 100 16.98 2.79 -2.91
C ILE A 100 16.39 4.21 -2.80
N VAL A 101 17.16 5.24 -3.15
CA VAL A 101 16.69 6.63 -3.08
C VAL A 101 15.49 6.84 -4.01
N ALA A 102 15.56 6.36 -5.25
CA ALA A 102 14.44 6.48 -6.20
C ALA A 102 13.19 5.73 -5.74
N TYR A 103 13.37 4.52 -5.18
CA TYR A 103 12.27 3.74 -4.60
C TYR A 103 11.61 4.49 -3.44
N HIS A 104 12.40 4.99 -2.48
CA HIS A 104 11.89 5.73 -1.33
C HIS A 104 11.22 7.03 -1.73
N ASN A 105 11.80 7.83 -2.62
CA ASN A 105 11.18 9.06 -3.12
C ASN A 105 9.80 8.78 -3.74
N THR A 106 9.69 7.67 -4.48
CA THR A 106 8.41 7.24 -5.03
C THR A 106 7.42 6.81 -3.95
N LYS A 107 7.87 6.07 -2.92
CA LYS A 107 7.04 5.73 -1.75
C LYS A 107 6.51 7.01 -1.10
N PHE A 108 7.36 7.98 -0.82
CA PHE A 108 6.95 9.26 -0.21
C PHE A 108 5.94 10.02 -1.07
N ALA A 109 6.10 10.01 -2.40
CA ALA A 109 5.21 10.73 -3.31
C ALA A 109 3.83 10.07 -3.48
N LEU A 110 3.76 8.74 -3.40
CA LEU A 110 2.54 7.99 -3.74
C LEU A 110 1.79 7.43 -2.54
N LEU A 111 2.41 7.34 -1.36
CA LEU A 111 1.78 6.81 -0.15
C LEU A 111 0.73 7.79 0.39
N SER A 112 -0.45 7.77 -0.23
CA SER A 112 -1.56 8.67 0.04
C SER A 112 -2.90 7.90 -0.01
N PRO A 113 -3.89 8.25 0.84
CA PRO A 113 -5.17 7.57 0.82
C PRO A 113 -5.90 7.73 -0.52
N PHE A 114 -6.76 6.76 -0.87
CA PHE A 114 -7.66 6.95 -2.01
C PHE A 114 -8.59 8.16 -1.81
N PRO A 115 -9.04 8.81 -2.90
CA PRO A 115 -10.02 9.87 -2.82
C PRO A 115 -11.26 9.44 -2.03
N GLY A 116 -11.66 10.25 -1.06
CA GLY A 116 -12.84 10.00 -0.21
C GLY A 116 -12.59 9.11 1.01
N VAL A 117 -11.46 8.40 1.13
CA VAL A 117 -11.16 7.54 2.30
C VAL A 117 -11.27 8.33 3.61
N ILE A 118 -10.62 9.49 3.68
CA ILE A 118 -10.65 10.33 4.90
C ILE A 118 -12.09 10.74 5.27
N LEU A 119 -12.91 11.14 4.29
CA LEU A 119 -14.30 11.53 4.53
C LEU A 119 -15.15 10.34 4.99
N THR A 120 -14.95 9.17 4.39
CA THR A 120 -15.62 7.93 4.77
C THR A 120 -15.28 7.53 6.19
N LEU A 121 -13.99 7.48 6.55
CA LEU A 121 -13.54 7.14 7.91
C LEU A 121 -14.08 8.11 8.96
N LEU A 122 -14.03 9.43 8.68
CA LEU A 122 -14.61 10.47 9.54
C LEU A 122 -16.12 10.33 9.74
N THR A 123 -16.83 9.84 8.74
CA THR A 123 -18.28 9.65 8.81
C THR A 123 -18.62 8.41 9.64
N LEU A 124 -17.93 7.29 9.37
CA LEU A 124 -18.19 6.01 10.03
C LEU A 124 -17.80 6.02 11.50
N MET A 125 -16.65 6.61 11.87
CA MET A 125 -16.18 6.64 13.26
C MET A 125 -17.16 7.31 14.25
N LYS A 126 -18.14 8.07 13.74
CA LYS A 126 -19.17 8.74 14.55
C LYS A 126 -20.33 7.83 14.93
N SER A 127 -20.58 6.77 14.17
CA SER A 127 -21.78 5.94 14.30
C SER A 127 -21.50 4.46 14.53
N ILE A 128 -20.32 3.96 14.17
CA ILE A 128 -19.99 2.54 14.26
C ILE A 128 -18.51 2.36 14.65
N LYS A 129 -18.19 1.23 15.28
CA LYS A 129 -16.81 0.84 15.54
C LYS A 129 -16.11 0.51 14.23
N ILE A 130 -14.90 1.02 14.03
CA ILE A 130 -14.13 0.72 12.82
C ILE A 130 -12.74 0.20 13.18
N GLY A 131 -12.27 -0.79 12.43
CA GLY A 131 -10.97 -1.41 12.66
C GLY A 131 -10.24 -1.75 11.36
N ILE A 132 -8.97 -2.14 11.50
CA ILE A 132 -8.17 -2.71 10.41
C ILE A 132 -7.90 -4.17 10.69
N ILE A 133 -7.97 -4.99 9.64
CA ILE A 133 -7.37 -6.32 9.60
C ILE A 133 -6.45 -6.35 8.38
N SER A 134 -5.15 -6.53 8.58
CA SER A 134 -4.16 -6.49 7.50
C SER A 134 -3.09 -7.57 7.69
N ASP A 135 -2.48 -8.01 6.59
CA ASP A 135 -1.39 -8.98 6.61
C ASP A 135 -0.06 -8.27 6.32
N GLY A 136 1.01 -8.71 6.97
CA GLY A 136 2.36 -8.23 6.71
C GLY A 136 3.17 -7.95 7.98
N ILE A 137 4.40 -7.46 7.78
CA ILE A 137 5.29 -7.13 8.88
C ILE A 137 4.66 -6.01 9.72
N LYS A 138 4.38 -6.28 11.01
CA LYS A 138 3.73 -5.34 11.95
C LYS A 138 4.29 -3.92 11.86
N LEU A 139 5.61 -3.78 11.92
CA LEU A 139 6.28 -2.48 11.85
C LEU A 139 5.98 -1.75 10.53
N LYS A 140 5.99 -2.45 9.39
CA LYS A 140 5.71 -1.86 8.07
C LYS A 140 4.24 -1.45 7.93
N GLN A 141 3.31 -2.22 8.48
CA GLN A 141 1.89 -1.84 8.44
C GLN A 141 1.63 -0.61 9.32
N TRP A 142 2.24 -0.53 10.51
CA TRP A 142 2.16 0.68 11.36
C TRP A 142 2.85 1.89 10.75
N GLU A 143 3.98 1.71 10.06
CA GLU A 143 4.64 2.78 9.29
C GLU A 143 3.67 3.35 8.24
N LYS A 144 2.99 2.50 7.46
CA LYS A 144 1.98 2.92 6.48
C LYS A 144 0.86 3.72 7.14
N LEU A 145 0.27 3.20 8.22
CA LEU A 145 -0.83 3.89 8.93
C LEU A 145 -0.42 5.27 9.43
N THR A 146 0.76 5.34 10.05
CA THR A 146 1.34 6.58 10.59
C THR A 146 1.61 7.58 9.49
N PHE A 147 2.21 7.13 8.37
CA PHE A 147 2.53 7.97 7.23
C PHE A 147 1.26 8.54 6.57
N LEU A 148 0.23 7.72 6.42
CA LEU A 148 -1.07 8.13 5.89
C LEU A 148 -1.85 9.04 6.84
N GLY A 149 -1.46 9.11 8.13
CA GLY A 149 -2.13 9.90 9.16
C GLY A 149 -3.52 9.37 9.54
N ILE A 150 -3.77 8.07 9.33
CA ILE A 150 -5.11 7.48 9.51
C ILE A 150 -5.24 6.56 10.73
N GLN A 151 -4.16 6.30 11.46
CA GLN A 151 -4.16 5.41 12.63
C GLN A 151 -5.20 5.78 13.69
N HIS A 152 -5.51 7.07 13.82
CA HIS A 152 -6.41 7.60 14.85
C HIS A 152 -7.89 7.37 14.56
N PHE A 153 -8.25 6.94 13.34
CA PHE A 153 -9.63 6.64 12.99
C PHE A 153 -10.12 5.31 13.55
N PHE A 154 -9.21 4.37 13.83
CA PHE A 154 -9.55 2.98 14.10
C PHE A 154 -9.53 2.66 15.60
N ASP A 155 -10.59 1.99 16.06
CA ASP A 155 -10.70 1.47 17.44
C ASP A 155 -9.74 0.30 17.68
N VAL A 156 -9.46 -0.49 16.63
CA VAL A 156 -8.61 -1.67 16.70
C VAL A 156 -7.85 -1.87 15.39
N VAL A 157 -6.59 -2.29 15.49
CA VAL A 157 -5.74 -2.66 14.36
C VAL A 157 -5.18 -4.05 14.61
N VAL A 158 -5.61 -5.02 13.79
CA VAL A 158 -5.14 -6.39 13.81
C VAL A 158 -4.21 -6.58 12.62
N ILE A 159 -2.95 -6.94 12.90
CA ILE A 159 -1.95 -7.22 11.87
C ILE A 159 -1.45 -8.65 12.04
N ASN A 160 -1.65 -9.47 11.01
CA ASN A 160 -1.09 -10.80 10.97
C ASN A 160 0.30 -10.79 10.33
N ASP A 161 1.31 -11.09 11.13
CA ASP A 161 2.72 -11.15 10.71
C ASP A 161 3.22 -12.57 10.43
N LEU A 162 2.36 -13.58 10.53
CA LEU A 162 2.69 -14.96 10.19
C LEU A 162 2.22 -15.28 8.75
N PRO A 163 3.14 -15.50 7.79
CA PRO A 163 2.78 -15.79 6.40
C PRO A 163 1.85 -16.99 6.21
N SER A 164 1.92 -17.97 7.11
CA SER A 164 1.08 -19.17 7.09
C SER A 164 -0.36 -18.95 7.56
N GLN A 165 -0.72 -17.73 7.99
CA GLN A 165 -2.03 -17.38 8.53
C GLN A 165 -2.63 -16.15 7.83
N TRP A 166 -2.06 -15.71 6.70
CA TRP A 166 -2.60 -14.57 5.96
C TRP A 166 -4.05 -14.82 5.54
N LYS A 167 -4.83 -13.74 5.46
CA LYS A 167 -6.24 -13.82 5.09
C LYS A 167 -6.40 -14.43 3.69
N PRO A 168 -7.41 -15.29 3.49
CA PRO A 168 -8.26 -15.89 4.51
C PRO A 168 -7.54 -17.07 5.18
N SER A 169 -7.49 -17.07 6.51
CA SER A 169 -7.21 -18.25 7.32
C SER A 169 -8.47 -18.62 8.09
N ASP A 170 -8.73 -19.92 8.26
CA ASP A 170 -9.90 -20.44 8.99
C ASP A 170 -9.98 -19.95 10.45
#